data_AF-A0A9D1MS15-F1
#
_entry.id   AF-A0A9D1MS15-F1
#
_cell.length_a   1.000
_cell.length_b   1.000
_cell.length_c   1.000
_cell.angle_alpha   90.00
_cell.angle_beta   90.00
_cell.angle_gamma   90.00
#
_symmetry.space_group_name_H-M   'P 1'
#
loop_
_entity.id
_entity.type
_entity.pdbx_description
1 polymer ?
#
loop_
_entity_poly.entity_id
_entity_poly.type
_entity_poly.pdbx_seq_one_letter_code
_entity_poly.pdbx_strand_id
1 'polypeptide(L)'
;MLELIVAFLIMFSVAVLGVAFLSIPILIANARGICGTDHTIIVVLSVLGILFGVTWFIALIFSVTWSGACMVDADLDKLEKAAKLYKSKAITKEEYEKIKSKLLSKK
;
A
#
# COMPACT_ATOMS: atom_id res chain seq x y z
N MET A 1 -8.36 42.48 -16.04
CA MET A 1 -7.32 41.43 -16.20
C MET A 1 -6.75 40.98 -14.86
N LEU A 2 -6.30 41.89 -13.98
CA LEU A 2 -5.71 41.53 -12.68
C LEU A 2 -6.64 40.66 -11.81
N GLU A 3 -7.92 41.04 -11.68
CA GLU A 3 -8.90 40.29 -10.87
C GLU A 3 -9.14 38.86 -11.39
N LEU A 4 -9.15 38.67 -12.71
CA LEU A 4 -9.25 37.35 -13.34
C LEU A 4 -8.01 36.48 -13.05
N ILE A 5 -6.82 37.08 -13.09
CA ILE A 5 -5.56 36.39 -12.75
C ILE A 5 -5.54 36.00 -11.27
N VAL A 6 -5.97 36.90 -10.38
CA VAL A 6 -6.05 36.64 -8.94
C VAL A 6 -7.08 35.54 -8.65
N ALA A 7 -8.27 35.61 -9.25
CA ALA A 7 -9.29 34.57 -9.10
C ALA A 7 -8.80 33.20 -9.60
N PHE A 8 -8.07 33.17 -10.73
CA PHE A 8 -7.48 31.95 -11.25
C PHE A 8 -6.41 31.37 -10.31
N LEU A 9 -5.51 32.20 -9.78
CA LEU A 9 -4.48 31.77 -8.83
C LEU A 9 -5.09 31.22 -7.53
N ILE A 10 -6.14 31.87 -7.02
CA ILE A 10 -6.86 31.38 -5.83
C ILE A 10 -7.50 30.03 -6.13
N MET A 11 -8.21 29.89 -7.25
CA MET A 11 -8.86 28.64 -7.63
C MET A 11 -7.83 27.51 -7.81
N PHE A 12 -6.71 27.79 -8.46
CA PHE A 12 -5.60 26.84 -8.61
C PHE A 12 -5.02 26.43 -7.25
N SER A 13 -4.80 27.39 -6.35
CA SER A 13 -4.27 27.11 -5.02
C SER A 13 -5.22 26.23 -4.21
N VAL A 14 -6.53 26.51 -4.25
CA VAL A 14 -7.56 25.69 -3.60
C VAL A 14 -7.58 24.27 -4.18
N ALA A 15 -7.47 24.13 -5.50
CA ALA A 15 -7.42 22.82 -6.14
C ALA A 15 -6.19 22.01 -5.71
N VAL A 16 -5.00 22.64 -5.68
CA VAL A 16 -3.76 21.99 -5.23
C VAL A 16 -3.86 21.57 -3.77
N LEU A 17 -4.37 22.44 -2.89
CA LEU A 17 -4.59 22.11 -1.48
C LEU A 17 -5.61 20.98 -1.30
N GLY A 18 -6.67 20.97 -2.10
CA GLY A 18 -7.66 19.89 -2.10
C GLY A 18 -7.05 18.54 -2.45
N VAL A 19 -6.26 18.48 -3.53
CA VAL A 19 -5.55 17.25 -3.94
C VAL A 19 -4.54 16.81 -2.87
N ALA A 20 -3.81 17.75 -2.27
CA ALA A 20 -2.88 17.44 -1.18
C ALA A 20 -3.61 16.80 0.02
N PHE A 21 -4.75 17.36 0.44
CA PHE A 21 -5.56 16.78 1.52
C PHE A 21 -6.08 15.38 1.20
N LEU A 22 -6.53 15.16 -0.04
CA LEU A 22 -7.01 13.86 -0.50
C LEU A 22 -5.91 12.79 -0.51
N SER A 23 -4.65 13.19 -0.70
CA SER A 23 -3.51 12.28 -0.72
C SER A 23 -3.00 11.84 0.68
N ILE A 24 -3.49 12.45 1.76
CA ILE A 24 -3.05 12.14 3.14
C ILE A 24 -3.25 10.65 3.51
N PRO A 25 -4.43 10.02 3.32
CA PRO A 25 -4.63 8.62 3.68
C PRO A 25 -3.75 7.65 2.88
N ILE A 26 -3.48 8.00 1.62
CA ILE A 26 -2.60 7.23 0.72
C ILE A 26 -1.16 7.29 1.22
N LEU A 27 -0.68 8.49 1.61
CA LEU A 27 0.65 8.68 2.18
C LEU A 27 0.82 7.90 3.49
N ILE A 28 -0.19 7.92 4.37
CA ILE A 28 -0.18 7.17 5.64
C ILE A 28 -0.15 5.66 5.37
N ALA A 29 -0.95 5.17 4.42
CA ALA A 29 -0.98 3.77 4.05
C ALA A 29 0.38 3.30 3.51
N ASN A 30 1.02 4.10 2.66
CA ASN A 30 2.34 3.80 2.11
C ASN A 30 3.42 3.84 3.20
N ALA A 31 3.40 4.84 4.09
CA ALA A 31 4.34 4.96 5.21
C ALA A 31 4.23 3.82 6.22
N ARG A 32 3.05 3.20 6.34
CA ARG A 32 2.80 2.03 7.20
C ARG A 32 3.05 0.69 6.53
N GLY A 33 3.45 0.67 5.26
CA GLY A 33 3.61 -0.57 4.51
C GLY A 33 2.30 -1.34 4.40
N ILE A 34 1.19 -0.67 4.06
CA ILE A 34 -0.02 -1.38 3.64
C ILE A 34 0.20 -1.77 2.17
N CYS A 35 0.29 -3.08 1.90
CA CYS A 35 0.57 -3.63 0.58
C CYS A 35 -0.68 -4.32 -0.01
N GLY A 36 -0.80 -4.36 -1.34
CA GLY A 36 -1.78 -5.22 -2.05
C GLY A 36 -3.21 -4.66 -2.14
N THR A 37 -4.21 -5.54 -1.98
CA THR A 37 -5.63 -5.19 -2.13
C THR A 37 -6.07 -4.12 -1.14
N ASP A 38 -5.54 -4.16 0.10
CA ASP A 38 -5.88 -3.19 1.15
C ASP A 38 -5.40 -1.77 0.80
N HIS A 39 -4.21 -1.65 0.21
CA HIS A 39 -3.71 -0.38 -0.31
C HIS A 39 -4.60 0.14 -1.45
N THR A 40 -5.02 -0.75 -2.33
CA THR A 40 -5.91 -0.41 -3.45
C THR A 40 -7.26 0.10 -2.95
N ILE A 41 -7.82 -0.52 -1.90
CA ILE A 41 -9.06 -0.08 -1.26
C ILE A 41 -8.90 1.33 -0.68
N ILE A 42 -7.80 1.61 0.02
CA ILE A 42 -7.53 2.94 0.59
C ILE A 42 -7.42 3.99 -0.52
N VAL A 43 -6.69 3.69 -1.61
CA VAL A 43 -6.56 4.59 -2.77
C VAL A 43 -7.93 4.87 -3.41
N VAL A 44 -8.74 3.83 -3.64
CA VAL A 44 -10.07 3.97 -4.25
C VAL A 44 -10.99 4.78 -3.35
N LEU A 45 -10.99 4.55 -2.03
CA LEU A 45 -11.77 5.33 -1.06
C LEU A 45 -11.30 6.78 -0.98
N SER A 46 -10.00 7.05 -1.04
CA SER A 46 -9.46 8.42 -1.07
C SER A 46 -9.85 9.18 -2.33
N VAL A 47 -9.87 8.52 -3.50
CA VAL A 47 -10.30 9.13 -4.77
C VAL A 47 -11.82 9.35 -4.80
N LEU A 48 -12.62 8.37 -4.33
CA LEU A 48 -14.07 8.53 -4.17
C LEU A 48 -14.44 9.59 -3.13
N GLY A 49 -13.51 9.90 -2.21
CA GLY A 49 -13.56 11.03 -1.27
C GLY A 49 -13.84 12.38 -1.91
N ILE A 50 -13.48 12.55 -3.19
CA ILE A 50 -13.77 13.77 -3.97
C ILE A 50 -15.28 13.98 -4.13
N LEU A 51 -16.06 12.90 -4.26
CA LEU A 51 -17.50 12.95 -4.50
C LEU A 51 -18.32 12.86 -3.21
N PHE A 52 -17.86 12.06 -2.25
CA PHE A 52 -18.59 11.76 -1.03
C PHE A 52 -17.66 11.87 0.18
N GLY A 53 -17.27 13.07 0.59
CA GLY A 53 -16.22 13.36 1.60
C GLY A 53 -16.18 12.48 2.87
N VAL A 54 -17.28 11.81 3.25
CA VAL A 54 -17.31 10.74 4.27
C VAL A 54 -16.36 9.56 3.94
N THR A 55 -16.27 9.17 2.67
CA THR A 55 -15.39 8.09 2.20
C THR A 55 -13.91 8.41 2.40
N TRP A 56 -13.53 9.69 2.41
CA TRP A 56 -12.17 10.12 2.78
C TRP A 56 -11.86 9.84 4.25
N PHE A 57 -12.79 10.14 5.17
CA PHE A 57 -12.61 9.82 6.59
C PHE A 57 -12.48 8.31 6.82
N ILE A 58 -13.27 7.51 6.11
CA ILE A 58 -13.17 6.05 6.15
C ILE A 58 -11.79 5.60 5.65
N ALA A 59 -11.30 6.15 4.54
CA ALA A 59 -9.96 5.86 4.03
C ALA A 59 -8.87 6.17 5.07
N LEU A 60 -9.02 7.29 5.78
CA LEU A 60 -8.08 7.73 6.81
C LEU A 60 -8.10 6.78 8.01
N ILE A 61 -9.28 6.40 8.51
CA ILE A 61 -9.42 5.40 9.57
C ILE A 61 -8.76 4.08 9.15
N PHE A 62 -9.08 3.55 7.97
CA PHE A 62 -8.47 2.33 7.47
C PHE A 62 -6.94 2.44 7.37
N SER A 63 -6.41 3.55 6.86
CA SER A 63 -4.96 3.77 6.80
C SER A 63 -4.28 3.79 8.18
N VAL A 64 -5.00 4.19 9.24
CA VAL A 64 -4.49 4.32 10.61
C VAL A 64 -4.75 3.08 11.47
N THR A 65 -5.82 2.33 11.23
CA THR A 65 -6.18 1.16 12.05
C THR A 65 -5.55 -0.13 11.52
N TRP A 66 -5.31 -0.23 10.21
CA TRP A 66 -4.68 -1.42 9.64
C TRP A 66 -3.19 -1.46 9.98
N SER A 67 -2.73 -2.55 10.59
CA SER A 67 -1.31 -2.87 10.70
C SER A 67 -0.88 -3.50 9.38
N GLY A 68 -0.16 -2.72 8.56
CA GLY A 68 0.50 -3.17 7.35
C GLY A 68 1.63 -4.13 7.66
N ALA A 69 1.29 -5.34 8.07
CA ALA A 69 2.24 -6.43 8.07
C ALA A 69 2.33 -6.92 6.62
N CYS A 70 3.23 -6.37 5.81
CA CYS A 70 3.64 -7.01 4.55
C CYS A 70 4.37 -8.32 4.92
N MET A 71 3.59 -9.34 5.31
CA MET A 71 4.03 -10.71 5.61
C MET A 71 4.36 -11.49 4.32
N VAL A 72 4.35 -10.82 3.16
CA VAL A 72 4.45 -11.48 1.86
C VAL A 72 5.88 -11.46 1.33
N ASP A 73 6.69 -10.43 1.58
CA ASP A 73 8.05 -10.36 1.01
C ASP A 73 9.09 -11.22 1.74
N ALA A 74 9.07 -11.26 3.08
CA ALA A 74 10.11 -11.96 3.83
C ALA A 74 10.05 -13.48 3.66
N ASP A 75 8.85 -14.06 3.49
CA ASP A 75 8.69 -15.50 3.29
C ASP A 75 8.76 -15.90 1.82
N LEU A 76 8.35 -15.05 0.86
CA LEU A 76 8.57 -15.30 -0.58
C LEU A 76 10.05 -15.20 -0.97
N ASP A 77 10.79 -14.21 -0.46
CA ASP A 77 12.23 -14.07 -0.74
C ASP A 77 13.02 -15.26 -0.14
N LYS A 78 12.61 -15.75 1.04
CA LYS A 78 13.14 -16.99 1.63
C LYS A 78 12.77 -18.23 0.82
N LEU A 79 11.54 -18.29 0.29
CA LEU A 79 11.10 -19.39 -0.57
C LEU A 79 11.88 -19.39 -1.90
N GLU A 80 12.16 -18.21 -2.45
CA GLU A 80 12.93 -18.03 -3.69
C GLU A 80 14.41 -18.35 -3.49
N LYS A 81 15.00 -17.91 -2.37
CA LYS A 81 16.37 -18.32 -1.97
C LYS A 81 16.47 -19.83 -1.77
N ALA A 82 15.50 -20.45 -1.10
CA ALA A 82 15.45 -21.90 -0.96
C ALA A 82 15.29 -22.59 -2.33
N ALA A 83 14.50 -22.03 -3.25
CA ALA A 83 14.33 -22.57 -4.60
C ALA A 83 15.61 -22.43 -5.45
N LYS A 84 16.36 -21.33 -5.30
CA LYS A 84 17.68 -21.15 -5.93
C LYS A 84 18.69 -22.16 -5.39
N LEU A 85 18.73 -22.39 -4.08
CA LEU A 85 19.62 -23.36 -3.43
C LEU A 85 19.30 -24.81 -3.88
N TYR A 86 18.02 -25.13 -4.08
CA TYR A 86 17.60 -26.41 -4.67
C TYR A 86 18.04 -26.53 -6.13
N LYS A 87 17.81 -25.49 -6.95
CA LYS A 87 18.24 -25.46 -8.36
C LYS A 87 19.77 -25.52 -8.51
N SER A 88 20.51 -24.97 -7.57
CA SER A 88 21.98 -25.03 -7.54
C SER A 88 22.52 -26.33 -6.95
N LYS A 89 21.67 -27.32 -6.64
CA LYS A 89 22.01 -28.59 -5.97
C LYS A 89 22.73 -28.44 -4.61
N ALA A 90 22.62 -27.27 -3.97
CA ALA A 90 23.23 -27.01 -2.68
C ALA A 90 22.45 -27.65 -1.51
N ILE A 91 21.18 -27.99 -1.73
CA ILE A 91 20.29 -28.67 -0.77
C ILE A 91 19.50 -29.77 -1.46
N THR A 92 19.11 -30.77 -0.67
CA THR A 92 18.34 -31.93 -1.15
C THR A 92 16.84 -31.63 -1.24
N LYS A 93 16.10 -32.45 -2.00
CA LYS A 93 14.65 -32.28 -2.21
C LYS A 93 13.87 -32.35 -0.89
N GLU A 94 14.31 -33.16 0.05
CA GLU A 94 13.69 -33.31 1.38
C GLU A 94 13.87 -32.06 2.26
N GLU A 95 15.04 -31.42 2.20
CA GLU A 95 15.30 -30.16 2.93
C GLU A 95 14.49 -29.00 2.36
N TYR A 96 14.35 -28.94 1.04
CA TYR A 96 13.50 -27.95 0.37
C TYR A 96 12.03 -28.10 0.77
N GLU A 97 11.50 -29.32 0.85
CA GLU A 97 10.11 -29.57 1.28
C GLU A 97 9.89 -29.25 2.77
N LYS A 98 10.86 -29.49 3.65
CA LYS A 98 10.81 -29.07 5.05
C LYS A 98 10.78 -27.54 5.21
N ILE A 99 11.58 -26.82 4.43
CA ILE A 99 11.61 -25.35 4.45
C ILE A 99 10.30 -24.80 3.89
N LYS A 100 9.82 -25.35 2.78
CA LYS A 100 8.55 -24.97 2.15
C LYS A 100 7.35 -25.20 3.08
N SER A 101 7.28 -26.33 3.77
CA SER A 101 6.19 -26.63 4.71
C SER A 101 6.23 -25.75 5.97
N LYS A 102 7.40 -25.47 6.53
CA LYS A 102 7.54 -24.51 7.66
C LYS A 102 7.10 -23.09 7.32
N LEU A 103 7.38 -22.65 6.08
CA LEU A 103 7.01 -21.31 5.61
C LEU A 103 5.51 -21.23 5.29
N LEU A 104 4.91 -22.32 4.78
CA LEU A 104 3.48 -22.38 4.46
C LEU A 104 2.57 -22.68 5.66
N SER A 105 3.04 -23.36 6.71
CA SER A 105 2.23 -23.70 7.89
C SER A 105 2.12 -22.58 8.93
N LYS A 106 2.81 -21.45 8.70
CA LYS A 106 2.76 -20.28 9.60
C LYS A 106 1.63 -19.31 9.26
N LYS A 107 0.71 -19.74 8.38
CA LYS A 107 -0.44 -19.00 7.88
C LYS A 107 -1.67 -19.25 8.73
#